data_AF-A0A533VN61-F1
#
_entry.id   AF-A0A533VN61-F1
#
_cell.length_a   1.000
_cell.length_b   1.000
_cell.length_c   1.000
_cell.angle_alpha   90.00
_cell.angle_beta   90.00
_cell.angle_gamma   90.00
#
_symmetry.space_group_name_H-M   'P 1'
#
loop_
_entity.id
_entity.type
_entity.pdbx_description
1 polymer ?
#
loop_
_entity_poly.entity_id
_entity_poly.type
_entity_poly.pdbx_seq_one_letter_code
_entity_poly.pdbx_strand_id
1 'polypeptide(L)'
;MSNSLHASSRVLVREKIPGSAVDGMVEFLEKYYLTPALHASRIDSYSKRGPGAERNFEVSWRTGGPTAAGVPRPEQFSISVRLTIGLDGVAIDFGGVDPVTPPDEEARRRIGDEVELFATTFLARAKRTSLYFVFSLGEEKSMEAPEARGSMNREVRRRIFAGNTVNLFLAMMLLNFVLVLFLGSYAILAIVGVQALLLFYSDRLVLGSGNVRPDKDRPEVAVVRVTSTPEVKEILAKTGEVLLSPIRGELGRAISERTIHAPETKSKIHDILVRNRVPCSLDDIEITVRSPYPMVQAAAEKFHLPVPKISILNTPLDNAAATGISHGRSSISITAGALEDLDDDQLTSVIGHELGHVKGRDPLVLFFATMTIYFGGPYLWAPLVLRLGFFYYFAAFGLMYTVGKFLETRADTQSMVVLGNPSVLASALTNIGFRQLYFERYSRPYRILDWLRFDPHPPIYFRVGRLSRFASKGGQVKHALLVSIRDCVAAFFRALIGMG
;
A
#
# COMPACT_ATOMS: atom_id res chain seq x y z
N MET A 1 -16.54 -38.94 -16.28
CA MET A 1 -17.72 -39.12 -17.15
C MET A 1 -18.23 -37.75 -17.53
N SER A 2 -18.44 -37.57 -18.84
CA SER A 2 -18.93 -36.38 -19.54
C SER A 2 -20.21 -35.80 -18.93
N ASN A 3 -20.25 -34.48 -18.73
CA ASN A 3 -21.46 -33.71 -19.01
C ASN A 3 -21.10 -32.29 -19.44
N SER A 4 -21.66 -31.91 -20.58
CA SER A 4 -21.55 -30.65 -21.29
C SER A 4 -22.07 -29.46 -20.49
N LEU A 5 -21.23 -28.46 -20.26
CA LEU A 5 -21.64 -27.08 -19.98
C LEU A 5 -20.65 -26.15 -20.70
N HIS A 6 -21.13 -25.46 -21.73
CA HIS A 6 -20.53 -24.20 -22.17
C HIS A 6 -20.58 -23.21 -21.00
N ALA A 7 -19.56 -23.22 -20.16
CA ALA A 7 -19.45 -22.33 -19.02
C ALA A 7 -18.90 -20.98 -19.49
N SER A 8 -19.76 -19.96 -19.54
CA SER A 8 -19.37 -18.56 -19.53
C SER A 8 -18.44 -18.33 -18.33
N SER A 9 -17.15 -18.09 -18.58
CA SER A 9 -16.14 -17.89 -17.54
C SER A 9 -16.22 -16.46 -17.01
N ARG A 10 -17.27 -16.15 -16.24
CA ARG A 10 -17.41 -14.86 -15.56
C ARG A 10 -16.34 -14.74 -14.47
N VAL A 11 -15.39 -13.82 -14.65
CA VAL A 11 -14.35 -13.48 -13.66
C VAL A 11 -14.79 -12.21 -12.96
N LEU A 12 -15.02 -12.29 -11.65
CA LEU A 12 -15.25 -11.11 -10.82
C LEU A 12 -13.91 -10.45 -10.53
N VAL A 13 -13.76 -9.21 -10.97
CA VAL A 13 -12.50 -8.46 -10.91
C VAL A 13 -12.46 -7.58 -9.65
N ARG A 14 -13.61 -7.04 -9.26
CA ARG A 14 -13.73 -6.22 -8.06
C ARG A 14 -15.14 -6.30 -7.52
N GLU A 15 -15.27 -6.38 -6.20
CA GLU A 15 -16.55 -6.30 -5.51
C GLU A 15 -16.84 -4.86 -5.06
N LYS A 16 -18.13 -4.51 -5.04
CA LYS A 16 -18.70 -3.31 -4.41
C LYS A 16 -18.09 -1.98 -4.85
N ILE A 17 -18.82 -1.25 -5.69
CA ILE A 17 -18.40 0.07 -6.19
C ILE A 17 -19.35 1.13 -5.61
N PRO A 18 -18.83 2.24 -5.04
CA PRO A 18 -19.68 3.34 -4.62
C PRO A 18 -20.54 3.83 -5.79
N GLY A 19 -21.84 4.05 -5.56
CA GLY A 19 -22.76 4.41 -6.64
C GLY A 19 -22.34 5.64 -7.45
N SER A 20 -21.74 6.64 -6.79
CA SER A 20 -21.19 7.84 -7.43
C SER A 20 -19.92 7.59 -8.25
N ALA A 21 -19.26 6.45 -8.06
CA ALA A 21 -18.03 6.06 -8.75
C ALA A 21 -18.28 5.21 -10.01
N VAL A 22 -19.47 4.58 -10.15
CA VAL A 22 -19.82 3.70 -11.27
C VAL A 22 -19.72 4.43 -12.61
N ASP A 23 -20.41 5.56 -12.76
CA ASP A 23 -20.43 6.33 -14.01
C ASP A 23 -19.02 6.86 -14.36
N GLY A 24 -18.32 7.42 -13.38
CA GLY A 24 -16.96 7.94 -13.57
C GLY A 24 -15.95 6.84 -13.93
N MET A 25 -16.14 5.61 -13.46
CA MET A 25 -15.27 4.50 -13.81
C MET A 25 -15.51 4.02 -15.24
N VAL A 26 -16.75 4.01 -15.69
CA VAL A 26 -17.10 3.69 -17.09
C VAL A 26 -16.45 4.71 -18.03
N GLU A 27 -16.58 6.01 -17.75
CA GLU A 27 -15.93 7.07 -18.52
C GLU A 27 -14.40 6.95 -18.48
N PHE A 28 -13.82 6.61 -17.33
CA PHE A 28 -12.38 6.42 -17.18
C PHE A 28 -11.86 5.26 -18.02
N LEU A 29 -12.55 4.11 -17.98
CA LEU A 29 -12.22 2.96 -18.82
C LEU A 29 -12.41 3.27 -20.31
N GLU A 30 -13.48 3.96 -20.67
CA GLU A 30 -13.71 4.40 -22.05
C GLU A 30 -12.56 5.27 -22.55
N LYS A 31 -12.19 6.30 -21.79
CA LYS A 31 -11.13 7.25 -22.17
C LYS A 31 -9.72 6.68 -22.16
N TYR A 32 -9.38 5.85 -21.17
CA TYR A 32 -7.99 5.43 -20.92
C TYR A 32 -7.71 3.96 -21.24
N TYR A 33 -8.73 3.10 -21.30
CA TYR A 33 -8.59 1.70 -21.68
C TYR A 33 -9.09 1.43 -23.11
N LEU A 34 -10.27 1.91 -23.49
CA LEU A 34 -10.88 1.54 -24.78
C LEU A 34 -10.48 2.45 -25.96
N THR A 35 -10.20 3.73 -25.70
CA THR A 35 -9.94 4.73 -26.77
C THR A 35 -8.46 4.90 -27.18
N PRO A 36 -7.41 4.66 -26.35
CA PRO A 36 -6.03 4.91 -26.78
C PRO A 36 -5.34 3.71 -27.45
N ALA A 37 -4.54 3.99 -28.48
CA ALA A 37 -3.70 3.05 -29.25
C ALA A 37 -2.46 2.51 -28.50
N LEU A 38 -2.55 2.29 -27.19
CA LEU A 38 -1.40 1.98 -26.31
C LEU A 38 -1.42 0.57 -25.69
N HIS A 39 -2.39 -0.28 -26.04
CA HIS A 39 -2.51 -1.63 -25.47
C HIS A 39 -1.84 -2.68 -26.34
N ALA A 40 -1.31 -3.73 -25.70
CA ALA A 40 -0.70 -4.87 -26.39
C ALA A 40 -1.71 -5.69 -27.22
N SER A 41 -3.00 -5.54 -26.92
CA SER A 41 -4.14 -6.03 -27.69
C SER A 41 -4.79 -4.88 -28.43
N ARG A 42 -4.84 -4.95 -29.77
CA ARG A 42 -5.63 -4.01 -30.57
C ARG A 42 -7.11 -4.23 -30.25
N ILE A 43 -7.80 -3.18 -29.81
CA ILE A 43 -9.26 -3.17 -29.67
C ILE A 43 -9.85 -2.71 -31.00
N ASP A 44 -10.51 -3.61 -31.73
CA ASP A 44 -10.99 -3.32 -33.10
C ASP A 44 -12.30 -2.52 -33.11
N SER A 45 -13.18 -2.79 -32.15
CA SER A 45 -14.45 -2.07 -31.95
C SER A 45 -14.99 -2.34 -30.55
N TYR A 46 -15.77 -1.41 -30.00
CA TYR A 46 -16.53 -1.63 -28.76
C TYR A 46 -17.97 -1.14 -28.87
N SER A 47 -18.85 -1.74 -28.07
CA SER A 47 -20.24 -1.28 -27.90
C SER A 47 -20.53 -1.05 -26.42
N LYS A 48 -21.31 -0.01 -26.12
CA LYS A 48 -21.74 0.36 -24.77
C LYS A 48 -23.27 0.31 -24.72
N ARG A 49 -23.82 -0.48 -23.82
CA ARG A 49 -25.24 -0.38 -23.44
C ARG A 49 -25.34 0.45 -22.16
N GLY A 50 -26.26 1.43 -22.19
CA GLY A 50 -26.54 2.33 -21.08
C GLY A 50 -27.02 1.59 -19.83
N PRO A 51 -27.22 2.29 -18.70
CA PRO A 51 -27.54 1.64 -17.44
C PRO A 51 -28.80 0.78 -17.62
N GLY A 52 -28.65 -0.54 -17.43
CA GLY A 52 -29.79 -1.45 -17.34
C GLY A 52 -30.65 -1.14 -16.10
N ALA A 53 -31.66 -1.95 -15.83
CA ALA A 53 -32.57 -1.77 -14.69
C ALA A 53 -31.86 -1.64 -13.31
N GLU A 54 -30.60 -2.07 -13.21
CA GLU A 54 -29.77 -2.08 -11.99
C GLU A 54 -28.57 -1.10 -12.02
N ARG A 55 -28.55 -0.08 -12.91
CA ARG A 55 -27.36 0.80 -13.14
C ARG A 55 -26.10 0.03 -13.61
N ASN A 56 -26.29 -1.09 -14.28
CA ASN A 56 -25.20 -1.88 -14.83
C ASN A 56 -24.85 -1.40 -16.24
N PHE A 57 -23.56 -1.19 -16.51
CA PHE A 57 -23.02 -0.90 -17.84
C PHE A 57 -22.42 -2.16 -18.44
N GLU A 58 -22.73 -2.41 -19.71
CA GLU A 58 -22.14 -3.50 -20.47
C GLU A 58 -21.24 -2.92 -21.57
N VAL A 59 -19.95 -3.27 -21.54
CA VAL A 59 -19.01 -2.90 -22.59
C VAL A 59 -18.45 -4.15 -23.23
N SER A 60 -18.63 -4.30 -24.54
CA SER A 60 -18.14 -5.47 -25.28
C SER A 60 -17.14 -5.08 -26.36
N TRP A 61 -16.01 -5.78 -26.46
CA TRP A 61 -15.00 -5.55 -27.50
C TRP A 61 -14.33 -6.85 -27.98
N ARG A 62 -13.60 -6.76 -29.09
CA ARG A 62 -12.74 -7.83 -29.62
C ARG A 62 -11.28 -7.42 -29.62
N THR A 63 -10.39 -8.32 -29.16
CA THR A 63 -8.94 -8.10 -29.15
C THR A 63 -8.23 -8.86 -30.26
N GLY A 64 -7.32 -8.22 -31.01
CA GLY A 64 -6.33 -8.88 -31.86
C GLY A 64 -4.94 -8.99 -31.19
N GLY A 65 -4.19 -10.07 -31.46
CA GLY A 65 -2.87 -10.34 -30.86
C GLY A 65 -1.72 -9.41 -31.35
N PRO A 66 -0.56 -9.40 -30.67
CA PRO A 66 0.56 -8.51 -30.99
C PRO A 66 1.25 -8.90 -32.31
N THR A 67 1.52 -7.92 -33.18
CA THR A 67 2.38 -8.07 -34.36
C THR A 67 3.85 -7.91 -33.98
N ALA A 68 4.58 -9.01 -33.86
CA ALA A 68 6.04 -8.96 -33.98
C ALA A 68 6.40 -8.61 -35.43
N ALA A 69 7.31 -7.66 -35.63
CA ALA A 69 7.69 -7.18 -36.96
C ALA A 69 8.27 -8.32 -37.81
N GLY A 70 7.60 -8.67 -38.92
CA GLY A 70 8.24 -9.31 -40.07
C GLY A 70 7.86 -10.76 -40.43
N VAL A 71 6.93 -11.44 -39.75
CA VAL A 71 6.51 -12.81 -40.14
C VAL A 71 5.00 -12.87 -40.42
N PRO A 72 4.55 -13.26 -41.64
CA PRO A 72 3.13 -13.36 -41.94
C PRO A 72 2.54 -14.80 -41.80
N ARG A 73 1.35 -14.87 -41.13
CA ARG A 73 0.27 -15.91 -41.10
C ARG A 73 0.44 -17.14 -40.17
N PRO A 74 -0.64 -17.84 -39.71
CA PRO A 74 -2.10 -17.74 -39.97
C PRO A 74 -2.99 -17.51 -38.70
N GLU A 75 -4.27 -17.16 -38.90
CA GLU A 75 -5.38 -17.05 -37.91
C GLU A 75 -5.23 -16.04 -36.74
N GLN A 76 -5.90 -14.89 -36.91
CA GLN A 76 -6.08 -13.86 -35.87
C GLN A 76 -7.06 -14.35 -34.80
N PHE A 77 -6.60 -14.63 -33.59
CA PHE A 77 -7.48 -14.96 -32.47
C PHE A 77 -8.22 -13.71 -31.99
N SER A 78 -9.52 -13.62 -32.24
CA SER A 78 -10.38 -12.58 -31.68
C SER A 78 -11.02 -13.07 -30.38
N ILE A 79 -10.62 -12.53 -29.23
CA ILE A 79 -11.29 -12.81 -27.95
C ILE A 79 -12.43 -11.80 -27.78
N SER A 80 -13.67 -12.30 -27.66
CA SER A 80 -14.82 -11.47 -27.31
C SER A 80 -14.84 -11.27 -25.80
N VAL A 81 -14.74 -10.03 -25.35
CA VAL A 81 -14.78 -9.67 -23.93
C VAL A 81 -16.03 -8.87 -23.66
N ARG A 82 -16.76 -9.21 -22.60
CA ARG A 82 -17.91 -8.46 -22.09
C ARG A 82 -17.60 -8.03 -20.65
N LEU A 83 -17.59 -6.74 -20.40
CA LEU A 83 -17.38 -6.14 -19.10
C LEU A 83 -18.71 -5.64 -18.55
N THR A 84 -19.06 -6.06 -17.33
CA THR A 84 -20.21 -5.56 -16.58
C THR A 84 -19.71 -4.73 -15.40
N ILE A 85 -20.15 -3.48 -15.32
CA ILE A 85 -19.81 -2.55 -14.24
C ILE A 85 -21.09 -2.13 -13.54
N GLY A 86 -21.16 -2.32 -12.23
CA GLY A 86 -22.33 -1.99 -11.43
C GLY A 86 -22.02 -1.81 -9.95
N LEU A 87 -23.07 -1.65 -9.13
CA LEU A 87 -22.94 -1.57 -7.68
C LEU A 87 -22.31 -2.83 -7.08
N ASP A 88 -22.62 -4.00 -7.64
CA ASP A 88 -22.07 -5.29 -7.19
C ASP A 88 -20.60 -5.46 -7.52
N GLY A 89 -20.06 -4.71 -8.48
CA GLY A 89 -18.66 -4.83 -8.87
C GLY A 89 -18.35 -4.65 -10.35
N VAL A 90 -17.12 -5.04 -10.69
CA VAL A 90 -16.64 -5.22 -12.06
C VAL A 90 -16.52 -6.70 -12.35
N ALA A 91 -17.21 -7.18 -13.39
CA ALA A 91 -17.11 -8.56 -13.85
C ALA A 91 -16.79 -8.63 -15.33
N ILE A 92 -15.96 -9.59 -15.72
CA ILE A 92 -15.60 -9.86 -17.12
C ILE A 92 -16.17 -11.23 -17.51
N ASP A 93 -16.79 -11.31 -18.67
CA ASP A 93 -17.20 -12.54 -19.33
C ASP A 93 -16.46 -12.66 -20.67
N PHE A 94 -15.89 -13.84 -20.92
CA PHE A 94 -15.17 -14.15 -22.16
C PHE A 94 -16.07 -15.00 -23.05
N GLY A 95 -16.63 -14.40 -24.09
CA GLY A 95 -17.60 -15.04 -24.98
C GLY A 95 -16.97 -16.06 -25.95
N GLY A 96 -17.66 -17.19 -26.14
CA GLY A 96 -17.61 -18.08 -27.31
C GLY A 96 -16.23 -18.55 -27.77
N VAL A 97 -15.75 -19.65 -27.20
CA VAL A 97 -14.58 -20.40 -27.69
C VAL A 97 -14.95 -21.08 -29.01
N ASP A 98 -14.23 -20.80 -30.10
CA ASP A 98 -14.21 -21.68 -31.26
C ASP A 98 -13.56 -23.02 -30.84
N PRO A 99 -14.26 -24.17 -30.91
CA PRO A 99 -13.81 -25.43 -30.30
C PRO A 99 -12.50 -26.01 -30.88
N VAL A 100 -11.91 -25.40 -31.91
CA VAL A 100 -10.72 -25.91 -32.60
C VAL A 100 -9.41 -25.40 -31.99
N THR A 101 -9.42 -24.27 -31.26
CA THR A 101 -8.17 -23.71 -30.69
C THR A 101 -8.44 -23.03 -29.34
N PRO A 102 -7.89 -23.53 -28.21
CA PRO A 102 -8.11 -22.89 -26.92
C PRO A 102 -7.51 -21.48 -26.93
N PRO A 103 -8.21 -20.45 -26.43
CA PRO A 103 -7.58 -19.15 -26.21
C PRO A 103 -6.44 -19.33 -25.20
N ASP A 104 -5.30 -18.71 -25.47
CA ASP A 104 -4.15 -18.70 -24.56
C ASP A 104 -4.63 -18.21 -23.18
N GLU A 105 -4.59 -19.08 -22.17
CA GLU A 105 -5.02 -18.80 -20.80
C GLU A 105 -4.30 -17.55 -20.25
N GLU A 106 -3.08 -17.30 -20.72
CA GLU A 106 -2.29 -16.11 -20.43
C GLU A 106 -2.93 -14.83 -20.96
N ALA A 107 -3.55 -14.86 -22.15
CA ALA A 107 -4.21 -13.70 -22.73
C ALA A 107 -5.47 -13.32 -21.94
N ARG A 108 -6.28 -14.30 -21.52
CA ARG A 108 -7.45 -14.07 -20.65
C ARG A 108 -7.05 -13.49 -19.31
N ARG A 109 -6.02 -14.06 -18.68
CA ARG A 109 -5.48 -13.57 -17.42
C ARG A 109 -4.97 -12.14 -17.54
N ARG A 110 -4.23 -11.83 -18.61
CA ARG A 110 -3.72 -10.48 -18.86
C ARG A 110 -4.84 -9.46 -19.02
N ILE A 111 -5.88 -9.77 -19.78
CA ILE A 111 -7.05 -8.88 -19.92
C ILE A 111 -7.71 -8.65 -18.55
N GLY A 112 -7.87 -9.71 -17.76
CA GLY A 112 -8.37 -9.61 -16.38
C GLY A 112 -7.51 -8.68 -15.51
N ASP A 113 -6.21 -8.92 -15.45
CA ASP A 113 -5.22 -8.14 -14.70
C ASP A 113 -5.19 -6.66 -15.18
N GLU A 114 -5.33 -6.40 -16.48
CA GLU A 114 -5.40 -5.05 -17.06
C GLU A 114 -6.65 -4.29 -16.59
N VAL A 115 -7.83 -4.90 -16.73
CA VAL A 115 -9.08 -4.28 -16.29
C VAL A 115 -9.06 -4.03 -14.78
N GLU A 116 -8.53 -4.98 -13.99
CA GLU A 116 -8.36 -4.82 -12.54
C GLU A 116 -7.43 -3.65 -12.22
N LEU A 117 -6.33 -3.51 -12.96
CA LEU A 117 -5.40 -2.39 -12.80
C LEU A 117 -6.09 -1.05 -13.04
N PHE A 118 -6.89 -0.92 -14.10
CA PHE A 118 -7.62 0.31 -14.39
C PHE A 118 -8.68 0.62 -13.35
N ALA A 119 -9.49 -0.37 -12.96
CA ALA A 119 -10.51 -0.23 -11.91
C ALA A 119 -9.87 0.17 -10.57
N THR A 120 -8.83 -0.55 -10.14
CA THR A 120 -8.09 -0.25 -8.91
C THR A 120 -7.42 1.12 -8.97
N THR A 121 -6.87 1.52 -10.11
CA THR A 121 -6.24 2.85 -10.28
C THR A 121 -7.28 3.97 -10.15
N PHE A 122 -8.46 3.79 -10.73
CA PHE A 122 -9.56 4.74 -10.61
C PHE A 122 -10.03 4.88 -9.16
N LEU A 123 -10.33 3.76 -8.50
CA LEU A 123 -10.78 3.73 -7.11
C LEU A 123 -9.71 4.30 -6.16
N ALA A 124 -8.44 3.94 -6.34
CA ALA A 124 -7.35 4.49 -5.55
C ALA A 124 -7.22 6.02 -5.72
N ARG A 125 -7.51 6.55 -6.91
CA ARG A 125 -7.52 8.00 -7.15
C ARG A 125 -8.70 8.68 -6.46
N ALA A 126 -9.89 8.09 -6.54
CA ALA A 126 -11.08 8.58 -5.81
C ALA A 126 -10.81 8.60 -4.31
N LYS A 127 -10.32 7.48 -3.77
CA LYS A 127 -9.92 7.28 -2.37
C LYS A 127 -8.92 8.34 -1.90
N ARG A 128 -7.83 8.57 -2.65
CA ARG A 128 -6.79 9.56 -2.31
C ARG A 128 -7.29 11.00 -2.23
N THR A 129 -8.42 11.28 -2.86
CA THR A 129 -9.01 12.61 -2.90
C THR A 129 -10.24 12.76 -2.00
N SER A 130 -10.66 11.68 -1.36
CA SER A 130 -11.78 11.66 -0.42
C SER A 130 -11.39 12.31 0.91
N LEU A 131 -12.38 12.82 1.65
CA LEU A 131 -12.21 13.32 3.00
C LEU A 131 -12.27 12.17 3.99
N TYR A 132 -11.39 12.22 4.99
CA TYR A 132 -11.32 11.23 6.05
C TYR A 132 -11.41 11.92 7.40
N PHE A 133 -12.27 11.39 8.26
CA PHE A 133 -12.37 11.79 9.66
C PHE A 133 -12.24 10.54 10.53
N VAL A 134 -11.29 10.58 11.46
CA VAL A 134 -10.99 9.43 12.34
C VAL A 134 -11.25 9.84 13.78
N PHE A 135 -11.98 8.99 14.50
CA PHE A 135 -12.42 9.22 15.88
C PHE A 135 -12.15 8.00 16.75
N SER A 136 -11.83 8.21 18.03
CA SER A 136 -11.89 7.17 19.05
C SER A 136 -13.31 7.17 19.61
N LEU A 137 -13.97 6.02 19.65
CA LEU A 137 -15.25 5.91 20.34
C LEU A 137 -14.96 5.85 21.86
N GLY A 138 -15.68 6.65 22.65
CA GLY A 138 -15.51 6.74 24.11
C GLY A 138 -14.85 8.01 24.67
N GLU A 139 -14.44 8.98 23.84
CA GLU A 139 -14.02 10.31 24.33
C GLU A 139 -15.22 11.28 24.42
N GLU A 140 -15.66 11.64 25.64
CA GLU A 140 -16.65 12.72 25.85
C GLU A 140 -16.10 14.12 25.51
N LYS A 141 -14.78 14.26 25.48
CA LYS A 141 -14.10 15.44 24.98
C LYS A 141 -13.19 15.01 23.86
N SER A 142 -13.60 15.31 22.62
CA SER A 142 -12.66 15.51 21.52
C SER A 142 -11.52 16.36 22.06
N MET A 143 -10.33 15.79 22.25
CA MET A 143 -9.16 16.62 22.49
C MET A 143 -9.07 17.58 21.30
N GLU A 144 -9.35 18.85 21.57
CA GLU A 144 -8.79 19.94 20.79
C GLU A 144 -7.32 19.62 20.62
N ALA A 145 -6.89 19.60 19.36
CA ALA A 145 -5.54 19.28 18.98
C ALA A 145 -4.56 20.03 19.91
N PRO A 146 -3.45 19.41 20.34
CA PRO A 146 -2.24 20.20 20.34
C PRO A 146 -2.09 20.63 18.88
N GLU A 147 -2.34 21.90 18.59
CA GLU A 147 -1.70 22.57 17.46
C GLU A 147 -0.31 21.99 17.35
N ALA A 148 0.08 21.57 16.15
CA ALA A 148 1.36 20.93 15.90
C ALA A 148 2.51 21.81 16.43
N ARG A 149 2.87 21.67 17.72
CA ARG A 149 4.08 22.18 18.31
C ARG A 149 5.19 21.24 17.89
N GLY A 150 5.60 21.48 16.66
CA GLY A 150 6.66 20.80 15.94
C GLY A 150 6.80 21.50 14.60
N SER A 151 7.70 22.48 14.56
CA SER A 151 8.13 23.30 13.41
C SER A 151 8.67 22.45 12.25
N MET A 152 7.84 21.58 11.68
CA MET A 152 8.12 20.85 10.47
C MET A 152 6.84 20.80 9.65
N ASN A 153 6.89 21.48 8.51
CA ASN A 153 5.77 21.65 7.60
C ASN A 153 5.10 20.29 7.30
N ARG A 154 3.76 20.23 7.32
CA ARG A 154 2.96 19.01 7.06
C ARG A 154 3.36 18.35 5.75
N GLU A 155 3.78 19.15 4.77
CA GLU A 155 4.28 18.70 3.49
C GLU A 155 5.65 18.00 3.54
N VAL A 156 6.55 18.43 4.44
CA VAL A 156 7.85 17.77 4.65
C VAL A 156 7.64 16.39 5.29
N ARG A 157 6.77 16.29 6.30
CA ARG A 157 6.36 15.00 6.87
C ARG A 157 5.75 14.10 5.79
N ARG A 158 4.85 14.64 4.96
CA ARG A 158 4.23 13.90 3.86
C ARG A 158 5.27 13.39 2.85
N ARG A 159 6.27 14.19 2.46
CA ARG A 159 7.33 13.76 1.52
C ARG A 159 8.24 12.67 2.09
N ILE A 160 8.55 12.71 3.38
CA ILE A 160 9.33 11.65 4.06
C ILE A 160 8.58 10.32 4.02
N PHE A 161 7.25 10.34 4.19
CA PHE A 161 6.43 9.12 4.16
C PHE A 161 5.91 8.73 2.75
N ALA A 162 5.87 9.65 1.77
CA ALA A 162 5.17 9.45 0.49
C ALA A 162 6.07 9.14 -0.73
N GLY A 163 7.32 8.72 -0.53
CA GLY A 163 7.97 7.85 -1.51
C GLY A 163 8.77 8.52 -2.63
N ASN A 164 9.83 9.23 -2.28
CA ASN A 164 11.02 9.23 -3.12
C ASN A 164 12.28 9.19 -2.24
N THR A 165 12.64 7.97 -1.83
CA THR A 165 13.84 7.66 -1.02
C THR A 165 15.12 8.12 -1.71
N VAL A 166 15.14 8.15 -3.06
CA VAL A 166 16.27 8.65 -3.85
C VAL A 166 16.42 10.17 -3.70
N ASN A 167 15.32 10.94 -3.78
CA ASN A 167 15.38 12.38 -3.57
C ASN A 167 15.78 12.73 -2.13
N LEU A 168 15.25 11.98 -1.15
CA LEU A 168 15.67 12.13 0.24
C LEU A 168 17.16 11.82 0.40
N PHE A 169 17.65 10.78 -0.25
CA PHE A 169 19.08 10.45 -0.24
C PHE A 169 19.93 11.54 -0.87
N LEU A 170 19.57 12.05 -2.06
CA LEU A 170 20.30 13.15 -2.70
C LEU A 170 20.34 14.39 -1.81
N ALA A 171 19.22 14.72 -1.15
CA ALA A 171 19.16 15.82 -0.19
C ALA A 171 20.04 15.56 1.05
N MET A 172 20.02 14.35 1.61
CA MET A 172 20.87 13.97 2.74
C MET A 172 22.34 13.93 2.37
N MET A 173 22.68 13.53 1.14
CA MET A 173 24.04 13.52 0.61
C MET A 173 24.57 14.95 0.43
N LEU A 174 23.74 15.85 -0.12
CA LEU A 174 24.07 17.27 -0.19
C LEU A 174 24.25 17.87 1.21
N LEU A 175 23.34 17.58 2.15
CA LEU A 175 23.46 18.00 3.53
C LEU A 175 24.75 17.48 4.17
N ASN A 176 25.10 16.22 3.96
CA ASN A 176 26.35 15.63 4.45
C ASN A 176 27.56 16.37 3.89
N PHE A 177 27.59 16.62 2.58
CA PHE A 177 28.66 17.40 1.95
C PHE A 177 28.79 18.80 2.57
N VAL A 178 27.67 19.50 2.74
CA VAL A 178 27.64 20.82 3.39
C VAL A 178 28.16 20.73 4.82
N LEU A 179 27.71 19.75 5.62
CA LEU A 179 28.19 19.58 7.00
C LEU A 179 29.69 19.30 7.06
N VAL A 180 30.23 18.51 6.14
CA VAL A 180 31.68 18.25 6.05
C VAL A 180 32.46 19.54 5.76
N LEU A 181 31.93 20.44 4.91
CA LEU A 181 32.59 21.72 4.63
C LEU A 181 32.68 22.64 5.87
N PHE A 182 31.64 22.65 6.72
CA PHE A 182 31.58 23.52 7.89
C PHE A 182 32.21 22.90 9.16
N LEU A 183 32.02 21.60 9.37
CA LEU A 183 32.41 20.89 10.60
C LEU A 183 33.66 20.01 10.42
N GLY A 184 34.17 19.86 9.19
CA GLY A 184 35.32 19.00 8.90
C GLY A 184 35.09 17.55 9.33
N SER A 185 36.05 16.97 10.05
CA SER A 185 35.97 15.61 10.58
C SER A 185 34.87 15.41 11.62
N TYR A 186 34.40 16.49 12.27
CA TYR A 186 33.30 16.42 13.24
C TYR A 186 31.92 16.23 12.60
N ALA A 187 31.79 16.41 11.29
CA ALA A 187 30.53 16.22 10.58
C ALA A 187 29.96 14.81 10.75
N ILE A 188 30.83 13.78 10.76
CA ILE A 188 30.42 12.37 10.95
C ILE A 188 29.78 12.18 12.33
N LEU A 189 30.43 12.71 13.37
CA LEU A 189 29.91 12.66 14.74
C LEU A 189 28.56 13.39 14.85
N ALA A 190 28.44 14.56 14.21
CA ALA A 190 27.19 15.32 14.18
C ALA A 190 26.06 14.52 13.51
N ILE A 191 26.31 13.94 12.34
CA ILE A 191 25.30 13.16 11.59
C ILE A 191 24.87 11.93 12.38
N VAL A 192 25.82 11.17 12.91
CA VAL A 192 25.51 9.98 13.72
C VAL A 192 24.79 10.37 15.01
N GLY A 193 25.16 11.50 15.64
CA GLY A 193 24.45 12.05 16.79
C GLY A 193 22.99 12.40 16.48
N VAL A 194 22.74 13.07 15.35
CA VAL A 194 21.38 13.36 14.89
C VAL A 194 20.59 12.07 14.60
N GLN A 195 21.20 11.09 13.93
CA GLN A 195 20.57 9.79 13.68
C GLN A 195 20.24 9.05 14.98
N ALA A 196 21.13 9.08 15.97
CA ALA A 196 20.90 8.48 17.29
C ALA A 196 19.74 9.15 18.03
N LEU A 197 19.64 10.49 17.95
CA LEU A 197 18.50 11.23 18.50
C LEU A 197 17.19 10.86 17.79
N LEU A 198 17.19 10.79 16.46
CA LEU A 198 16.02 10.37 15.68
C LEU A 198 15.59 8.94 16.04
N LEU A 199 16.55 8.02 16.21
CA LEU A 199 16.28 6.66 16.67
C LEU A 199 15.69 6.65 18.08
N PHE A 200 16.27 7.42 19.01
CA PHE A 200 15.83 7.47 20.41
C PHE A 200 14.41 8.03 20.58
N TYR A 201 14.01 8.96 19.69
CA TYR A 201 12.68 9.55 19.67
C TYR A 201 11.74 8.96 18.60
N SER A 202 12.17 7.92 17.88
CA SER A 202 11.41 7.31 16.78
C SER A 202 9.98 6.94 17.18
N ASP A 203 9.80 6.33 18.35
CA ASP A 203 8.49 5.94 18.89
C ASP A 203 7.58 7.15 19.08
N ARG A 204 8.11 8.24 19.65
CA ARG A 204 7.34 9.47 19.87
C ARG A 204 7.03 10.21 18.58
N LEU A 205 7.95 10.21 17.62
CA LEU A 205 7.74 10.83 16.31
C LEU A 205 6.60 10.14 15.55
N VAL A 206 6.57 8.80 15.58
CA VAL A 206 5.50 8.01 14.96
C VAL A 206 4.18 8.19 15.72
N LEU A 207 4.17 8.17 17.05
CA LEU A 207 2.97 8.47 17.84
C LEU A 207 2.44 9.90 17.71
N GLY A 208 3.31 10.85 17.38
CA GLY A 208 2.95 12.24 17.12
C GLY A 208 2.36 12.47 15.72
N SER A 209 2.38 11.45 14.85
CA SER A 209 1.88 11.57 13.48
C SER A 209 0.36 11.35 13.36
N GLY A 210 -0.26 10.68 14.33
CA GLY A 210 -1.70 10.47 14.41
C GLY A 210 -2.30 11.07 15.67
N ASN A 211 -3.58 11.43 15.57
CA ASN A 211 -4.31 12.12 16.64
C ASN A 211 -5.25 11.20 17.41
N VAL A 212 -5.49 9.98 16.93
CA VAL A 212 -6.37 8.99 17.56
C VAL A 212 -5.53 7.85 18.07
N ARG A 213 -5.71 7.48 19.35
CA ARG A 213 -4.86 6.52 20.06
C ARG A 213 -5.74 5.51 20.80
N PRO A 214 -6.13 4.42 20.13
CA PRO A 214 -6.92 3.37 20.77
C PRO A 214 -6.08 2.69 21.85
N ASP A 215 -6.71 2.38 22.97
CA ASP A 215 -6.12 1.69 24.11
C ASP A 215 -7.07 0.61 24.65
N LYS A 216 -6.72 0.01 25.79
CA LYS A 216 -7.50 -1.08 26.38
C LYS A 216 -8.92 -0.67 26.76
N ASP A 217 -9.07 0.57 27.23
CA ASP A 217 -10.34 1.08 27.74
C ASP A 217 -11.22 1.65 26.61
N ARG A 218 -10.58 2.07 25.51
CA ARG A 218 -11.23 2.58 24.28
C ARG A 218 -10.62 1.94 23.03
N PRO A 219 -10.97 0.67 22.75
CA PRO A 219 -10.35 -0.07 21.65
C PRO A 219 -10.89 0.32 20.28
N GLU A 220 -12.09 0.91 20.22
CA GLU A 220 -12.82 1.15 18.98
C GLU A 220 -12.47 2.47 18.31
N VAL A 221 -12.30 2.41 16.99
CA VAL A 221 -11.98 3.53 16.11
C VAL A 221 -13.01 3.58 14.99
N ALA A 222 -13.61 4.76 14.80
CA ALA A 222 -14.50 5.04 13.69
C ALA A 222 -13.76 5.85 12.61
N VAL A 223 -13.83 5.39 11.37
CA VAL A 223 -13.37 6.07 10.17
C VAL A 223 -14.59 6.47 9.37
N VAL A 224 -14.77 7.78 9.15
CA VAL A 224 -15.79 8.34 8.27
C VAL A 224 -15.10 8.82 7.01
N ARG A 225 -15.41 8.17 5.89
CA ARG A 225 -14.95 8.55 4.56
C ARG A 225 -16.08 9.24 3.82
N VAL A 226 -15.76 10.37 3.22
CA VAL A 226 -16.68 11.10 2.34
C VAL A 226 -16.02 11.23 0.97
N THR A 227 -16.62 10.60 -0.04
CA THR A 227 -16.11 10.65 -1.41
C THR A 227 -16.20 12.09 -1.93
N SER A 228 -15.06 12.70 -2.26
CA SER A 228 -15.02 14.10 -2.67
C SER A 228 -15.35 14.27 -4.15
N THR A 229 -16.31 15.14 -4.45
CA THR A 229 -16.60 15.62 -5.81
C THR A 229 -15.57 16.66 -6.26
N PRO A 230 -15.46 16.95 -7.57
CA PRO A 230 -14.59 18.02 -8.09
C PRO A 230 -14.86 19.39 -7.44
N GLU A 231 -16.11 19.70 -7.14
CA GLU A 231 -16.53 20.94 -6.46
C GLU A 231 -15.97 21.03 -5.04
N VAL A 232 -16.07 19.95 -4.26
CA VAL A 232 -15.51 19.87 -2.90
C VAL A 232 -14.00 20.05 -2.93
N LYS A 233 -13.31 19.51 -3.94
CA LYS A 233 -11.85 19.68 -4.09
C LYS A 233 -11.46 21.14 -4.31
N GLU A 234 -12.25 21.89 -5.09
CA GLU A 234 -11.98 23.30 -5.33
C GLU A 234 -12.17 24.14 -4.04
N ILE A 235 -13.21 23.82 -3.26
CA ILE A 235 -13.47 24.45 -1.96
C ILE A 235 -12.33 24.17 -0.96
N LEU A 236 -11.88 22.92 -0.89
CA LEU A 236 -10.79 22.50 -0.01
C LEU A 236 -9.44 23.10 -0.42
N ALA A 237 -9.18 23.26 -1.71
CA ALA A 237 -7.95 23.90 -2.20
C ALA A 237 -7.85 25.37 -1.76
N LYS A 238 -8.98 26.05 -1.57
CA LYS A 238 -9.06 27.47 -1.18
C LYS A 238 -9.12 27.68 0.34
N THR A 239 -9.73 26.76 1.09
CA THR A 239 -10.13 26.99 2.51
C THR A 239 -10.02 25.75 3.42
N GLY A 240 -9.27 24.73 3.00
CA GLY A 240 -9.31 23.38 3.59
C GLY A 240 -9.14 23.26 5.11
N GLU A 241 -8.09 23.82 5.71
CA GLU A 241 -7.86 23.64 7.17
C GLU A 241 -8.88 24.39 8.03
N VAL A 242 -9.32 25.58 7.60
CA VAL A 242 -10.32 26.38 8.31
C VAL A 242 -11.69 25.72 8.26
N LEU A 243 -12.02 25.05 7.14
CA LEU A 243 -13.30 24.37 6.96
C LEU A 243 -13.38 23.04 7.72
N LEU A 244 -12.28 22.27 7.75
CA LEU A 244 -12.29 20.89 8.26
C LEU A 244 -12.25 20.80 9.80
N SER A 245 -11.70 21.81 10.48
CA SER A 245 -11.60 21.78 11.95
C SER A 245 -12.98 21.84 12.65
N PRO A 246 -13.89 22.78 12.29
CA PRO A 246 -15.25 22.81 12.85
C PRO A 246 -16.04 21.52 12.57
N ILE A 247 -15.96 21.03 11.33
CA ILE A 247 -16.61 19.77 10.91
C ILE A 247 -16.15 18.62 11.79
N ARG A 248 -14.84 18.48 12.02
CA ARG A 248 -14.29 17.43 12.88
C ARG A 248 -14.82 17.51 14.31
N GLY A 249 -14.94 18.72 14.86
CA GLY A 249 -15.49 18.94 16.21
C GLY A 249 -16.97 18.56 16.30
N GLU A 250 -17.79 18.95 15.33
CA GLU A 250 -19.21 18.59 15.28
C GLU A 250 -19.42 17.10 15.07
N LEU A 251 -18.70 16.50 14.12
CA LEU A 251 -18.76 15.05 13.86
C LEU A 251 -18.31 14.25 15.09
N GLY A 252 -17.25 14.68 15.78
CA GLY A 252 -16.78 14.02 17.00
C GLY A 252 -17.79 14.05 18.15
N ARG A 253 -18.69 15.04 18.21
CA ARG A 253 -19.79 15.08 19.20
C ARG A 253 -21.00 14.24 18.76
N ALA A 254 -21.26 14.17 17.46
CA ALA A 254 -22.37 13.40 16.90
C ALA A 254 -22.09 11.88 16.90
N ILE A 255 -20.83 11.50 16.72
CA ILE A 255 -20.36 10.12 16.66
C ILE A 255 -19.92 9.68 18.05
N SER A 256 -20.72 8.81 18.66
CA SER A 256 -20.45 8.16 19.94
C SER A 256 -20.65 6.66 19.79
N GLU A 257 -20.13 5.86 20.73
CA GLU A 257 -20.31 4.41 20.77
C GLU A 257 -21.80 4.01 20.67
N ARG A 258 -22.70 4.80 21.27
CA ARG A 258 -24.16 4.54 21.23
C ARG A 258 -24.80 4.92 19.91
N THR A 259 -24.27 5.91 19.20
CA THR A 259 -24.88 6.44 17.98
C THR A 259 -24.28 5.82 16.73
N ILE A 260 -23.04 5.33 16.74
CA ILE A 260 -22.33 4.94 15.51
C ILE A 260 -23.03 3.84 14.71
N HIS A 261 -23.74 2.93 15.37
CA HIS A 261 -24.49 1.84 14.73
C HIS A 261 -25.94 2.22 14.38
N ALA A 262 -26.40 3.42 14.76
CA ALA A 262 -27.75 3.86 14.46
C ALA A 262 -27.90 4.22 12.97
N PRO A 263 -28.99 3.80 12.29
CA PRO A 263 -29.24 4.15 10.88
C PRO A 263 -29.24 5.67 10.62
N GLU A 264 -29.66 6.45 11.62
CA GLU A 264 -29.73 7.91 11.57
C GLU A 264 -28.36 8.60 11.51
N THR A 265 -27.29 7.93 11.93
CA THR A 265 -25.97 8.56 12.07
C THR A 265 -25.42 9.03 10.74
N LYS A 266 -25.66 8.27 9.67
CA LYS A 266 -25.30 8.67 8.32
C LYS A 266 -26.04 9.94 7.87
N SER A 267 -27.31 10.10 8.25
CA SER A 267 -28.08 11.32 8.00
C SER A 267 -27.55 12.51 8.81
N LYS A 268 -27.20 12.31 10.09
CA LYS A 268 -26.62 13.37 10.94
C LYS A 268 -25.27 13.85 10.40
N ILE A 269 -24.42 12.92 9.96
CA ILE A 269 -23.13 13.24 9.32
C ILE A 269 -23.36 14.05 8.05
N HIS A 270 -24.30 13.62 7.19
CA HIS A 270 -24.69 14.35 5.99
C HIS A 270 -25.12 15.79 6.30
N ASP A 271 -26.00 15.98 7.29
CA ASP A 271 -26.51 17.31 7.65
C ASP A 271 -25.40 18.24 8.16
N ILE A 272 -24.44 17.71 8.93
CA ILE A 272 -23.26 18.45 9.40
C ILE A 272 -22.38 18.87 8.22
N LEU A 273 -22.13 17.96 7.27
CA LEU A 273 -21.29 18.23 6.10
C LEU A 273 -21.90 19.28 5.19
N VAL A 274 -23.19 19.13 4.84
CA VAL A 274 -23.91 20.08 3.98
C VAL A 274 -24.00 21.45 4.63
N ARG A 275 -24.29 21.53 5.94
CA ARG A 275 -24.30 22.78 6.70
C ARG A 275 -22.95 23.50 6.66
N ASN A 276 -21.86 22.75 6.67
CA ASN A 276 -20.50 23.25 6.57
C ASN A 276 -20.01 23.37 5.11
N ARG A 277 -20.92 23.45 4.13
CA ARG A 277 -20.63 23.69 2.71
C ARG A 277 -19.82 22.58 2.02
N VAL A 278 -19.95 21.34 2.49
CA VAL A 278 -19.43 20.15 1.82
C VAL A 278 -20.62 19.42 1.18
N PRO A 279 -20.92 19.66 -0.11
CA PRO A 279 -21.97 18.91 -0.79
C PRO A 279 -21.59 17.43 -0.91
N CYS A 280 -22.45 16.55 -0.39
CA CYS A 280 -22.29 15.10 -0.48
C CYS A 280 -23.67 14.44 -0.47
N SER A 281 -23.81 13.30 -1.13
CA SER A 281 -24.99 12.44 -1.01
C SER A 281 -24.81 11.47 0.15
N LEU A 282 -25.89 10.83 0.61
CA LEU A 282 -25.77 9.74 1.58
C LEU A 282 -24.87 8.62 1.05
N ASP A 283 -24.96 8.27 -0.24
CA ASP A 283 -24.13 7.22 -0.84
C ASP A 283 -22.62 7.52 -0.83
N ASP A 284 -22.24 8.79 -0.68
CA ASP A 284 -20.83 9.21 -0.63
C ASP A 284 -20.21 9.02 0.76
N ILE A 285 -21.02 8.77 1.79
CA ILE A 285 -20.60 8.62 3.18
C ILE A 285 -20.47 7.15 3.54
N GLU A 286 -19.25 6.74 3.88
CA GLU A 286 -18.95 5.41 4.40
C GLU A 286 -18.43 5.52 5.83
N ILE A 287 -18.88 4.60 6.67
CA ILE A 287 -18.50 4.54 8.09
C ILE A 287 -17.94 3.15 8.34
N THR A 288 -16.68 3.10 8.76
CA THR A 288 -15.98 1.87 9.12
C THR A 288 -15.62 1.93 10.59
N VAL A 289 -16.08 0.97 11.37
CA VAL A 289 -15.72 0.83 12.80
C VAL A 289 -14.84 -0.39 12.96
N ARG A 290 -13.68 -0.22 13.61
CA ARG A 290 -12.70 -1.29 13.86
C ARG A 290 -12.14 -1.19 15.26
N SER A 291 -11.69 -2.32 15.79
CA SER A 291 -11.05 -2.42 17.10
C SER A 291 -9.59 -2.84 16.95
N PRO A 292 -8.69 -1.92 16.56
CA PRO A 292 -7.27 -2.24 16.33
C PRO A 292 -6.52 -2.65 17.60
N TYR A 293 -6.92 -2.19 18.79
CA TYR A 293 -6.21 -2.50 20.03
C TYR A 293 -6.19 -4.01 20.36
N PRO A 294 -7.33 -4.72 20.38
CA PRO A 294 -7.35 -6.18 20.56
C PRO A 294 -6.50 -6.94 19.52
N MET A 295 -6.51 -6.51 18.26
CA MET A 295 -5.72 -7.14 17.19
C MET A 295 -4.21 -7.02 17.46
N VAL A 296 -3.76 -5.79 17.79
CA VAL A 296 -2.37 -5.52 18.15
C VAL A 296 -1.97 -6.25 19.43
N GLN A 297 -2.85 -6.29 20.43
CA GLN A 297 -2.62 -7.00 21.68
C GLN A 297 -2.42 -8.50 21.43
N ALA A 298 -3.36 -9.15 20.73
CA ALA A 298 -3.29 -10.58 20.45
C ALA A 298 -2.04 -10.95 19.62
N ALA A 299 -1.67 -10.10 18.65
CA ALA A 299 -0.44 -10.29 17.89
C ALA A 299 0.80 -10.09 18.78
N ALA A 300 0.88 -9.03 19.59
CA ALA A 300 2.01 -8.77 20.48
C ALA A 300 2.23 -9.91 21.49
N GLU A 301 1.14 -10.47 22.04
CA GLU A 301 1.17 -11.63 22.93
C GLU A 301 1.81 -12.86 22.25
N LYS A 302 1.40 -13.18 21.01
CA LYS A 302 2.00 -14.26 20.22
C LYS A 302 3.49 -14.03 19.93
N PHE A 303 3.90 -12.77 19.74
CA PHE A 303 5.30 -12.39 19.54
C PHE A 303 6.12 -12.34 20.85
N HIS A 304 5.48 -12.53 22.01
CA HIS A 304 6.03 -12.30 23.34
C HIS A 304 6.66 -10.90 23.45
N LEU A 305 5.87 -9.89 23.09
CA LEU A 305 6.21 -8.48 23.13
C LEU A 305 5.21 -7.73 24.01
N PRO A 306 5.62 -6.65 24.70
CA PRO A 306 4.67 -5.71 25.28
C PRO A 306 3.85 -5.07 24.16
N VAL A 307 2.60 -4.72 24.46
CA VAL A 307 1.71 -4.07 23.49
C VAL A 307 2.32 -2.71 23.10
N PRO A 308 2.66 -2.48 21.82
CA PRO A 308 3.18 -1.19 21.38
C PRO A 308 2.07 -0.13 21.47
N LYS A 309 2.47 1.13 21.64
CA LYS A 309 1.50 2.24 21.60
C LYS A 309 0.92 2.36 20.19
N ILE A 310 -0.40 2.46 20.08
CA ILE A 310 -1.10 2.50 18.79
C ILE A 310 -1.47 3.95 18.45
N SER A 311 -1.29 4.33 17.20
CA SER A 311 -1.73 5.61 16.66
C SER A 311 -2.38 5.44 15.31
N ILE A 312 -3.55 6.05 15.11
CA ILE A 312 -4.24 6.02 13.83
C ILE A 312 -3.94 7.28 13.03
N LEU A 313 -3.43 7.08 11.81
CA LEU A 313 -3.10 8.16 10.88
C LEU A 313 -4.29 8.41 9.97
N ASN A 314 -4.69 9.68 9.89
CA ASN A 314 -5.73 10.12 8.98
C ASN A 314 -5.16 10.26 7.55
N THR A 315 -5.01 9.13 6.87
CA THR A 315 -4.50 9.04 5.48
C THR A 315 -5.18 7.89 4.72
N PRO A 316 -5.50 8.08 3.44
CA PRO A 316 -6.14 7.06 2.58
C PRO A 316 -5.20 5.94 2.12
N LEU A 317 -3.91 6.02 2.45
CA LEU A 317 -2.93 5.01 2.06
C LEU A 317 -3.14 3.74 2.88
N ASP A 318 -3.03 2.57 2.29
CA ASP A 318 -3.14 1.29 2.99
C ASP A 318 -1.76 0.93 3.53
N ASN A 319 -1.49 1.32 4.78
CA ASN A 319 -0.18 1.16 5.37
C ASN A 319 -0.29 0.93 6.89
N ALA A 320 0.69 0.21 7.41
CA ALA A 320 1.01 0.20 8.82
C ALA A 320 2.52 0.31 8.97
N ALA A 321 2.98 0.89 10.07
CA ALA A 321 4.41 1.02 10.32
C ALA A 321 4.69 0.92 11.81
N ALA A 322 5.63 0.06 12.21
CA ALA A 322 6.12 0.02 13.57
C ALA A 322 7.57 0.49 13.70
N THR A 323 7.87 1.16 14.80
CA THR A 323 9.24 1.58 15.14
C THR A 323 9.45 1.60 16.64
N GLY A 324 10.70 1.71 17.07
CA GLY A 324 11.07 1.79 18.47
C GLY A 324 12.51 1.41 18.73
N ILE A 325 13.10 2.00 19.78
CA ILE A 325 14.45 1.69 20.23
C ILE A 325 14.52 0.38 21.02
N SER A 326 13.41 -0.03 21.64
CA SER A 326 13.33 -1.28 22.39
C SER A 326 11.91 -1.85 22.34
N HIS A 327 11.74 -3.11 22.74
CA HIS A 327 10.43 -3.76 22.78
C HIS A 327 9.44 -2.96 23.64
N GLY A 328 9.85 -2.48 24.82
CA GLY A 328 9.02 -1.66 25.72
C GLY A 328 8.90 -0.18 25.33
N ARG A 329 9.67 0.29 24.34
CA ARG A 329 9.56 1.64 23.76
C ARG A 329 9.35 1.53 22.26
N SER A 330 8.19 1.00 21.89
CA SER A 330 7.76 0.83 20.51
C SER A 330 6.36 1.40 20.28
N SER A 331 6.11 1.76 19.03
CA SER A 331 4.84 2.30 18.57
C SER A 331 4.48 1.71 17.22
N ILE A 332 3.20 1.48 17.01
CA ILE A 332 2.64 1.08 15.72
C ILE A 332 1.64 2.15 15.25
N SER A 333 1.77 2.49 13.98
CA SER A 333 0.91 3.43 13.29
C SER A 333 0.11 2.69 12.24
N ILE A 334 -1.22 2.81 12.30
CA ILE A 334 -2.14 2.19 11.34
C ILE A 334 -2.88 3.32 10.63
N THR A 335 -3.05 3.24 9.32
CA THR A 335 -3.74 4.28 8.56
C THR A 335 -5.25 4.04 8.50
N ALA A 336 -6.02 5.10 8.27
CA ALA A 336 -7.44 4.99 7.98
C ALA A 336 -7.72 4.10 6.76
N GLY A 337 -6.91 4.21 5.70
CA GLY A 337 -7.01 3.35 4.52
C GLY A 337 -6.87 1.86 4.85
N ALA A 338 -5.90 1.49 5.69
CA ALA A 338 -5.70 0.09 6.10
C ALA A 338 -6.87 -0.47 6.93
N LEU A 339 -7.53 0.35 7.76
CA LEU A 339 -8.70 -0.06 8.53
C LEU A 339 -9.95 -0.31 7.65
N GLU A 340 -10.02 0.35 6.49
CA GLU A 340 -11.11 0.21 5.53
C GLU A 340 -10.90 -0.97 4.57
N ASP A 341 -9.69 -1.09 4.01
CA ASP A 341 -9.45 -1.96 2.85
C ASP A 341 -8.98 -3.37 3.24
N LEU A 342 -8.37 -3.53 4.41
CA LEU A 342 -7.93 -4.83 4.90
C LEU A 342 -8.99 -5.41 5.81
N ASP A 343 -9.31 -6.68 5.59
CA ASP A 343 -10.08 -7.44 6.57
C ASP A 343 -9.27 -7.67 7.86
N ASP A 344 -9.94 -8.14 8.91
CA ASP A 344 -9.33 -8.28 10.24
C ASP A 344 -8.14 -9.26 10.24
N ASP A 345 -8.17 -10.30 9.42
CA ASP A 345 -7.09 -11.29 9.31
C ASP A 345 -5.90 -10.73 8.52
N GLN A 346 -6.15 -10.01 7.43
CA GLN A 346 -5.17 -9.30 6.63
C GLN A 346 -4.48 -8.21 7.46
N LEU A 347 -5.25 -7.37 8.15
CA LEU A 347 -4.73 -6.33 9.01
C LEU A 347 -3.90 -6.93 10.16
N THR A 348 -4.37 -8.01 10.79
CA THR A 348 -3.60 -8.73 11.83
C THR A 348 -2.30 -9.29 11.28
N SER A 349 -2.29 -9.81 10.04
CA SER A 349 -1.08 -10.33 9.39
C SER A 349 -0.07 -9.23 9.08
N VAL A 350 -0.53 -8.06 8.65
CA VAL A 350 0.30 -6.86 8.44
C VAL A 350 0.84 -6.34 9.78
N ILE A 351 0.02 -6.28 10.83
CA ILE A 351 0.46 -5.97 12.19
C ILE A 351 1.54 -6.95 12.65
N GLY A 352 1.38 -8.25 12.38
CA GLY A 352 2.40 -9.26 12.66
C GLY A 352 3.73 -9.02 11.94
N HIS A 353 3.68 -8.56 10.69
CA HIS A 353 4.87 -8.17 9.92
C HIS A 353 5.57 -6.98 10.61
N GLU A 354 4.82 -5.94 10.97
CA GLU A 354 5.34 -4.76 11.67
C GLU A 354 5.94 -5.11 13.05
N LEU A 355 5.29 -6.01 13.81
CA LEU A 355 5.81 -6.54 15.07
C LEU A 355 7.11 -7.36 14.85
N GLY A 356 7.29 -7.95 13.67
CA GLY A 356 8.55 -8.58 13.26
C GLY A 356 9.73 -7.60 13.24
N HIS A 357 9.52 -6.36 12.78
CA HIS A 357 10.53 -5.31 12.83
C HIS A 357 10.86 -4.90 14.27
N VAL A 358 9.83 -4.74 15.12
CA VAL A 358 10.01 -4.45 16.55
C VAL A 358 10.77 -5.58 17.24
N LYS A 359 10.40 -6.84 16.97
CA LYS A 359 11.05 -8.03 17.53
C LYS A 359 12.53 -8.07 17.16
N GLY A 360 12.84 -7.82 15.88
CA GLY A 360 14.19 -7.80 15.33
C GLY A 360 15.05 -6.62 15.72
N ARG A 361 14.44 -5.56 16.28
CA ARG A 361 15.10 -4.26 16.54
C ARG A 361 15.70 -3.67 15.27
N ASP A 362 14.97 -3.78 14.16
CA ASP A 362 15.46 -3.37 12.84
C ASP A 362 15.92 -1.90 12.78
N PRO A 363 15.26 -0.93 13.45
CA PRO A 363 15.78 0.44 13.54
C PRO A 363 17.20 0.53 14.13
N LEU A 364 17.51 -0.29 15.15
CA LEU A 364 18.86 -0.35 15.72
C LEU A 364 19.86 -1.02 14.75
N VAL A 365 19.45 -2.12 14.10
CA VAL A 365 20.30 -2.80 13.11
C VAL A 365 20.68 -1.85 11.97
N LEU A 366 19.71 -1.13 11.42
CA LEU A 366 19.93 -0.14 10.36
C LEU A 366 20.77 1.04 10.83
N PHE A 367 20.59 1.50 12.07
CA PHE A 367 21.43 2.52 12.68
C PHE A 367 22.90 2.07 12.76
N PHE A 368 23.18 0.88 13.29
CA PHE A 368 24.56 0.37 13.38
C PHE A 368 25.18 0.08 12.01
N ALA A 369 24.40 -0.43 11.06
CA ALA A 369 24.84 -0.61 9.69
C ALA A 369 25.21 0.74 9.05
N THR A 370 24.39 1.77 9.27
CA THR A 370 24.63 3.12 8.76
C THR A 370 25.88 3.72 9.41
N MET A 371 26.00 3.64 10.74
CA MET A 371 27.18 4.06 11.48
C MET A 371 28.45 3.39 10.94
N THR A 372 28.40 2.09 10.66
CA THR A 372 29.51 1.32 10.09
C THR A 372 29.96 1.88 8.73
N ILE A 373 29.04 2.33 7.88
CA ILE A 373 29.39 2.97 6.60
C ILE A 373 30.00 4.35 6.85
N TYR A 374 29.39 5.18 7.70
CA TYR A 374 29.83 6.55 7.96
C TYR A 374 31.22 6.63 8.62
N PHE A 375 31.52 5.75 9.57
CA PHE A 375 32.86 5.67 10.17
C PHE A 375 33.81 4.81 9.34
N GLY A 376 33.35 3.68 8.83
CA GLY A 376 34.22 2.76 8.10
C GLY A 376 34.78 3.38 6.82
N GLY A 377 34.00 4.16 6.07
CA GLY A 377 34.45 4.83 4.86
C GLY A 377 35.77 5.61 5.05
N PRO A 378 35.79 6.67 5.89
CA PRO A 378 36.98 7.49 6.10
C PRO A 378 38.03 6.87 7.02
N TYR A 379 37.67 6.01 7.99
CA TYR A 379 38.63 5.52 9.00
C TYR A 379 39.16 4.11 8.75
N LEU A 380 38.39 3.23 8.10
CA LEU A 380 38.79 1.83 7.87
C LEU A 380 39.10 1.56 6.39
N TRP A 381 38.37 2.19 5.48
CA TRP A 381 38.41 1.90 4.05
C TRP A 381 38.80 3.12 3.21
N ALA A 382 39.54 4.07 3.80
CA ALA A 382 39.95 5.30 3.11
C ALA A 382 40.62 5.04 1.76
N PRO A 383 41.55 4.05 1.60
CA PRO A 383 42.13 3.75 0.30
C PRO A 383 41.09 3.30 -0.73
N LEU A 384 40.07 2.55 -0.30
CA LEU A 384 38.98 2.08 -1.16
C LEU A 384 38.06 3.25 -1.55
N VAL A 385 37.73 4.13 -0.61
CA VAL A 385 36.94 5.35 -0.87
C VAL A 385 37.67 6.26 -1.86
N LEU A 386 38.98 6.48 -1.69
CA LEU A 386 39.77 7.29 -2.61
C LEU A 386 39.87 6.65 -4.00
N ARG A 387 39.99 5.32 -4.09
CA ARG A 387 40.06 4.58 -5.36
C ARG A 387 38.75 4.59 -6.13
N LEU A 388 37.62 4.39 -5.44
CA LEU A 388 36.29 4.30 -6.07
C LEU A 388 35.58 5.66 -6.16
N GLY A 389 36.03 6.65 -5.38
CA GLY A 389 35.41 7.97 -5.30
C GLY A 389 33.91 7.89 -4.98
N PHE A 390 33.11 8.56 -5.80
CA PHE A 390 31.65 8.58 -5.66
C PHE A 390 31.01 7.18 -5.76
N PHE A 391 31.61 6.27 -6.52
CA PHE A 391 31.07 4.91 -6.71
C PHE A 391 31.03 4.11 -5.40
N TYR A 392 31.94 4.39 -4.45
CA TYR A 392 31.90 3.78 -3.12
C TYR A 392 30.55 4.04 -2.42
N TYR A 393 30.07 5.30 -2.43
CA TYR A 393 28.83 5.67 -1.77
C TYR A 393 27.62 5.04 -2.46
N PHE A 394 27.63 4.94 -3.78
CA PHE A 394 26.58 4.23 -4.52
C PHE A 394 26.53 2.74 -4.16
N ALA A 395 27.69 2.07 -4.10
CA ALA A 395 27.79 0.67 -3.72
C ALA A 395 27.39 0.43 -2.25
N ALA A 396 27.85 1.27 -1.32
CA ALA A 396 27.50 1.21 0.09
C ALA A 396 26.00 1.45 0.31
N PHE A 397 25.41 2.38 -0.44
CA PHE A 397 23.99 2.64 -0.43
C PHE A 397 23.20 1.43 -0.96
N GLY A 398 23.58 0.86 -2.10
CA GLY A 398 22.98 -0.36 -2.64
C GLY A 398 23.03 -1.55 -1.65
N LEU A 399 24.15 -1.71 -0.95
CA LEU A 399 24.29 -2.70 0.12
C LEU A 399 23.29 -2.44 1.27
N MET A 400 23.09 -1.18 1.67
CA MET A 400 22.11 -0.81 2.70
C MET A 400 20.68 -1.23 2.31
N TYR A 401 20.27 -0.99 1.06
CA TYR A 401 18.96 -1.45 0.58
C TYR A 401 18.84 -2.97 0.52
N THR A 402 19.95 -3.65 0.21
CA THR A 402 20.00 -5.11 0.23
C THR A 402 19.79 -5.64 1.65
N VAL A 403 20.39 -5.00 2.66
CA VAL A 403 20.13 -5.31 4.08
C VAL A 403 18.65 -5.06 4.41
N GLY A 404 18.07 -3.96 3.95
CA GLY A 404 16.63 -3.69 4.07
C GLY A 404 15.77 -4.86 3.53
N LYS A 405 16.08 -5.35 2.32
CA LYS A 405 15.37 -6.48 1.70
C LYS A 405 15.44 -7.76 2.54
N PHE A 406 16.56 -7.99 3.24
CA PHE A 406 16.70 -9.13 4.16
C PHE A 406 15.83 -8.97 5.40
N LEU A 407 15.78 -7.75 5.97
CA LEU A 407 14.96 -7.44 7.15
C LEU A 407 13.46 -7.53 6.85
N GLU A 408 13.02 -7.01 5.71
CA GLU A 408 11.64 -7.14 5.19
C GLU A 408 11.23 -8.61 5.05
N THR A 409 12.06 -9.41 4.39
CA THR A 409 11.79 -10.84 4.19
C THR A 409 11.81 -11.60 5.53
N ARG A 410 12.65 -11.17 6.49
CA ARG A 410 12.65 -11.71 7.86
C ARG A 410 11.37 -11.37 8.59
N ALA A 411 10.85 -10.15 8.47
CA ALA A 411 9.57 -9.75 9.05
C ALA A 411 8.40 -10.58 8.48
N ASP A 412 8.36 -10.80 7.16
CA ASP A 412 7.39 -11.73 6.52
C ASP A 412 7.46 -13.14 7.12
N THR A 413 8.69 -13.63 7.29
CA THR A 413 8.95 -14.96 7.85
C THR A 413 8.48 -15.07 9.29
N GLN A 414 8.71 -14.03 10.09
CA GLN A 414 8.28 -14.01 11.49
C GLN A 414 6.76 -13.92 11.60
N SER A 415 6.11 -13.05 10.82
CA SER A 415 4.65 -12.96 10.78
C SER A 415 4.01 -14.30 10.44
N MET A 416 4.46 -14.97 9.38
CA MET A 416 3.88 -16.27 9.01
C MET A 416 4.13 -17.37 10.06
N VAL A 417 5.31 -17.39 10.70
CA VAL A 417 5.66 -18.44 11.68
C VAL A 417 4.92 -18.23 13.00
N VAL A 418 4.78 -16.98 13.43
CA VAL A 418 4.16 -16.64 14.71
C VAL A 418 2.64 -16.61 14.62
N LEU A 419 2.08 -16.11 13.51
CA LEU A 419 0.62 -16.02 13.33
C LEU A 419 0.03 -17.24 12.62
N GLY A 420 0.82 -18.01 11.87
CA GLY A 420 0.40 -19.25 11.22
C GLY A 420 -0.32 -19.10 9.89
N ASN A 421 -0.46 -17.87 9.36
CA ASN A 421 -1.31 -17.57 8.20
C ASN A 421 -0.53 -16.95 7.01
N PRO A 422 0.36 -17.70 6.34
CA PRO A 422 1.15 -17.19 5.22
C PRO A 422 0.30 -16.75 4.01
N SER A 423 -0.81 -17.43 3.74
CA SER A 423 -1.73 -17.10 2.63
C SER A 423 -2.42 -15.76 2.83
N VAL A 424 -2.79 -15.44 4.08
CA VAL A 424 -3.43 -14.17 4.44
C VAL A 424 -2.47 -13.00 4.23
N LEU A 425 -1.22 -13.13 4.68
CA LEU A 425 -0.20 -12.10 4.42
C LEU A 425 0.09 -11.95 2.91
N ALA A 426 0.12 -13.05 2.16
CA ALA A 426 0.28 -13.00 0.71
C ALA A 426 -0.88 -12.28 0.02
N SER A 427 -2.11 -12.51 0.49
CA SER A 427 -3.32 -11.82 0.02
C SER A 427 -3.27 -10.33 0.36
N ALA A 428 -2.91 -9.95 1.59
CA ALA A 428 -2.75 -8.55 1.99
C ALA A 428 -1.71 -7.81 1.13
N LEU A 429 -0.54 -8.42 0.89
CA LEU A 429 0.50 -7.87 0.01
C LEU A 429 0.02 -7.74 -1.45
N THR A 430 -0.79 -8.68 -1.92
CA THR A 430 -1.37 -8.63 -3.26
C THR A 430 -2.35 -7.46 -3.37
N ASN A 431 -3.20 -7.24 -2.36
CA ASN A 431 -4.16 -6.15 -2.33
C ASN A 431 -3.48 -4.77 -2.26
N ILE A 432 -2.55 -4.59 -1.32
CA ILE A 432 -1.80 -3.32 -1.14
C ILE A 432 -0.91 -3.03 -2.36
N GLY A 433 -0.25 -4.07 -2.86
CA GLY A 433 0.79 -4.00 -3.87
C GLY A 433 0.33 -4.20 -5.31
N PHE A 434 -0.98 -4.35 -5.58
CA PHE A 434 -1.49 -4.86 -6.85
C PHE A 434 -0.90 -4.14 -8.07
N ARG A 435 -0.91 -2.80 -8.06
CA ARG A 435 -0.38 -1.98 -9.15
C ARG A 435 1.10 -2.28 -9.43
N GLN A 436 1.91 -2.39 -8.38
CA GLN A 436 3.33 -2.71 -8.54
C GLN A 436 3.53 -4.16 -8.97
N LEU A 437 2.77 -5.10 -8.40
CA LEU A 437 2.78 -6.51 -8.78
C LEU A 437 2.43 -6.71 -10.26
N TYR A 438 1.46 -5.96 -10.79
CA TYR A 438 1.12 -5.96 -12.21
C TYR A 438 2.32 -5.59 -13.08
N PHE A 439 2.99 -4.47 -12.77
CA PHE A 439 4.15 -4.03 -13.55
C PHE A 439 5.31 -5.02 -13.43
N GLU A 440 5.58 -5.56 -12.24
CA GLU A 440 6.62 -6.58 -12.03
C GLU A 440 6.32 -7.90 -12.76
N ARG A 441 5.04 -8.30 -12.87
CA ARG A 441 4.61 -9.53 -13.56
C ARG A 441 4.83 -9.44 -15.06
N TYR A 442 4.45 -8.31 -15.68
CA TYR A 442 4.45 -8.14 -17.13
C TYR A 442 5.71 -7.48 -17.69
N SER A 443 6.58 -6.90 -16.86
CA SER A 443 7.88 -6.32 -17.28
C SER A 443 9.04 -7.33 -17.24
N ARG A 444 8.84 -8.55 -17.80
CA ARG A 444 9.80 -9.66 -17.74
C ARG A 444 11.27 -9.32 -18.07
N PRO A 445 11.63 -8.49 -19.08
CA PRO A 445 13.05 -8.23 -19.38
C PRO A 445 13.80 -7.39 -18.32
N TYR A 446 13.11 -6.84 -17.31
CA TYR A 446 13.68 -5.91 -16.34
C TYR A 446 13.67 -6.40 -14.89
N ARG A 447 13.47 -7.70 -14.63
CA ARG A 447 13.36 -8.22 -13.26
C ARG A 447 14.59 -7.99 -12.39
N ILE A 448 15.78 -7.97 -12.98
CA ILE A 448 17.01 -7.62 -12.25
C ILE A 448 16.98 -6.17 -11.76
N LEU A 449 16.38 -5.26 -12.54
CA LEU A 449 16.23 -3.86 -12.14
C LEU A 449 15.29 -3.72 -10.94
N ASP A 450 14.24 -4.54 -10.83
CA ASP A 450 13.34 -4.53 -9.65
C ASP A 450 14.12 -4.83 -8.36
N TRP A 451 15.12 -5.72 -8.42
CA TRP A 451 16.00 -6.01 -7.28
C TRP A 451 17.03 -4.92 -7.00
N LEU A 452 17.50 -4.23 -8.03
CA LEU A 452 18.49 -3.16 -7.90
C LEU A 452 17.88 -1.79 -7.54
N ARG A 453 16.54 -1.67 -7.49
CA ARG A 453 15.86 -0.47 -7.01
C ARG A 453 16.27 -0.17 -5.57
N PHE A 454 16.49 1.12 -5.29
CA PHE A 454 16.67 1.69 -3.96
C PHE A 454 15.34 1.76 -3.20
N ASP A 455 14.76 0.58 -3.01
CA ASP A 455 13.56 0.28 -2.24
C ASP A 455 13.92 -0.80 -1.22
N PRO A 456 13.72 -0.58 0.09
CA PRO A 456 14.04 -1.59 1.09
C PRO A 456 13.18 -2.84 0.92
N HIS A 457 12.02 -2.73 0.25
CA HIS A 457 11.15 -3.86 -0.02
C HIS A 457 11.72 -4.72 -1.17
N PRO A 458 11.80 -6.05 -0.99
CA PRO A 458 11.98 -6.96 -2.10
C PRO A 458 10.80 -6.83 -3.09
N PRO A 459 10.98 -7.24 -4.36
CA PRO A 459 9.88 -7.28 -5.31
C PRO A 459 8.66 -8.04 -4.76
N ILE A 460 7.46 -7.52 -5.01
CA ILE A 460 6.22 -8.04 -4.43
C ILE A 460 5.95 -9.45 -4.93
N TYR A 461 6.22 -9.74 -6.21
CA TYR A 461 6.08 -11.10 -6.74
C TYR A 461 6.93 -12.12 -5.98
N PHE A 462 8.11 -11.71 -5.50
CA PHE A 462 8.99 -12.58 -4.72
C PHE A 462 8.41 -12.84 -3.34
N ARG A 463 7.96 -11.79 -2.63
CA ARG A 463 7.35 -11.91 -1.30
C ARG A 463 6.09 -12.78 -1.32
N VAL A 464 5.16 -12.49 -2.23
CA VAL A 464 3.92 -13.24 -2.42
C VAL A 464 4.23 -14.68 -2.81
N GLY A 465 5.06 -14.90 -3.83
CA GLY A 465 5.42 -16.25 -4.28
C GLY A 465 6.14 -17.08 -3.21
N ARG A 466 6.93 -16.45 -2.35
CA ARG A 466 7.59 -17.10 -1.20
C ARG A 466 6.57 -17.52 -0.15
N LEU A 467 5.67 -16.62 0.26
CA LEU A 467 4.63 -16.93 1.24
C LEU A 467 3.69 -18.04 0.75
N SER A 468 3.27 -18.00 -0.52
CA SER A 468 2.44 -19.06 -1.12
C SER A 468 3.14 -20.42 -1.15
N ARG A 469 4.47 -20.47 -1.32
CA ARG A 469 5.24 -21.72 -1.22
C ARG A 469 5.30 -22.27 0.21
N PHE A 470 5.35 -21.40 1.22
CA PHE A 470 5.29 -21.84 2.61
C PHE A 470 3.90 -22.35 2.98
N ALA A 471 2.85 -21.70 2.48
CA ALA A 471 1.48 -22.15 2.65
C ALA A 471 1.26 -23.57 2.08
N SER A 472 1.87 -23.89 0.92
CA SER A 472 1.70 -25.20 0.29
C SER A 472 2.59 -26.32 0.83
N LYS A 473 3.84 -26.01 1.23
CA LYS A 473 4.79 -27.06 1.63
C LYS A 473 4.72 -27.41 3.12
N GLY A 474 4.32 -26.48 3.99
CA GLY A 474 4.39 -26.65 5.44
C GLY A 474 5.85 -26.84 5.92
N GLY A 475 6.35 -25.98 6.80
CA GLY A 475 7.73 -26.13 7.25
C GLY A 475 8.07 -25.29 8.48
N GLN A 476 8.81 -25.89 9.40
CA GLN A 476 9.36 -25.18 10.56
C GLN A 476 10.57 -24.35 10.13
N VAL A 477 10.54 -23.05 10.42
CA VAL A 477 11.67 -22.15 10.17
C VAL A 477 12.42 -21.93 11.48
N LYS A 478 13.62 -22.52 11.61
CA LYS A 478 14.45 -22.37 12.81
C LYS A 478 15.14 -21.00 12.90
N HIS A 479 15.63 -20.47 11.79
CA HIS A 479 16.36 -19.20 11.73
C HIS A 479 15.78 -18.27 10.65
N ALA A 480 14.87 -17.38 11.05
CA ALA A 480 14.16 -16.50 10.13
C ALA A 480 15.11 -15.65 9.26
N LEU A 481 16.13 -15.01 9.86
CA LEU A 481 17.06 -14.15 9.11
C LEU A 481 17.91 -14.92 8.09
N LEU A 482 18.48 -16.07 8.47
CA LEU A 482 19.33 -16.86 7.57
C LEU A 482 18.54 -17.41 6.38
N VAL A 483 17.31 -17.87 6.63
CA VAL A 483 16.42 -18.33 5.57
C VAL A 483 16.06 -17.18 4.64
N SER A 484 15.74 -15.99 5.18
CA SER A 484 15.47 -14.79 4.39
C SER A 484 16.64 -14.38 3.51
N ILE A 485 17.87 -14.33 4.06
CA ILE A 485 19.08 -13.99 3.29
C ILE A 485 19.26 -14.99 2.14
N ARG A 486 19.21 -16.29 2.44
CA ARG A 486 19.36 -17.35 1.43
C ARG A 486 18.32 -17.20 0.31
N ASP A 487 17.05 -17.01 0.67
CA ASP A 487 15.96 -16.93 -0.29
C ASP A 487 16.06 -15.67 -1.16
N CYS A 488 16.41 -14.51 -0.58
CA CYS A 488 16.66 -13.26 -1.32
C CYS A 488 17.83 -13.40 -2.28
N VAL A 489 18.97 -13.93 -1.83
CA VAL A 489 20.16 -14.13 -2.68
C VAL A 489 19.83 -15.08 -3.83
N ALA A 490 19.17 -16.21 -3.55
CA ALA A 490 18.76 -17.17 -4.57
C ALA A 490 17.74 -16.58 -5.57
N ALA A 491 16.86 -15.68 -5.14
CA ALA A 491 15.92 -14.99 -6.02
C ALA A 491 16.58 -13.92 -6.88
N PHE A 492 17.54 -13.17 -6.31
CA PHE A 492 18.35 -12.21 -7.04
C PHE A 492 19.12 -12.88 -8.19
N PHE A 493 19.83 -13.99 -7.93
CA PHE A 493 20.58 -14.71 -8.97
C PHE A 493 19.66 -15.33 -10.02
N ARG A 494 18.47 -15.80 -9.63
CA ARG A 494 17.43 -16.24 -10.57
C ARG A 494 16.97 -15.13 -11.50
N ALA A 495 16.72 -13.93 -10.95
CA ALA A 495 16.39 -12.75 -11.74
C ALA A 495 17.54 -12.32 -12.67
N LEU A 496 18.80 -12.49 -12.24
CA LEU A 496 19.99 -12.18 -13.03
C LEU A 496 20.15 -13.09 -14.25
N ILE A 497 19.85 -14.39 -14.10
CA ILE A 497 19.98 -15.39 -15.18
C ILE A 497 18.71 -15.46 -16.06
N GLY A 498 17.67 -14.67 -15.74
CA GLY A 498 16.39 -14.70 -16.46
C GLY A 498 15.52 -15.92 -16.16
N MET A 499 15.87 -16.72 -15.14
CA MET A 499 15.11 -17.88 -14.69
C MET A 499 14.24 -17.48 -13.50
N GLY A 500 13.08 -16.85 -13.73
CA GLY A 500 12.22 -16.36 -12.65
C GLY A 500 10.77 -16.77 -12.77
#